data_AF-A0A8H4B1L0-F1
#
_entry.id   AF-A0A8H4B1L0-F1
#
_cell.length_a   1.000
_cell.length_b   1.000
_cell.length_c   1.000
_cell.angle_alpha   90.00
_cell.angle_beta   90.00
_cell.angle_gamma   90.00
#
_symmetry.space_group_name_H-M   'P 1'
#
loop_
_entity.id
_entity.type
_entity.pdbx_description
1 polymer ?
#
loop_
_entity_poly.entity_id
_entity_poly.type
_entity_poly.pdbx_seq_one_letter_code
_entity_poly.pdbx_strand_id
1 'polypeptide(L)'
;MSKEKIILNIGGKKYETLRSTFTSQPKTLLGKIFQDKNVYMKYLINGNEYFFDRNGEMFYYILEFYRTGKLLCPNGSYKQLEEELNYFQIPFNKSELASEVATNTVDRFISFLEKLIIIYCENFLEKIILKVGESNISINAQRFQPLISNNRNFSLEKYAFNILNKVEKQIGEHLINTFSELELKWDCIRNNSLPPYCFDIIISFSIKKLFQLKNTQTFITLPQPLDNNLEEKIILNVGGKKYETFRSILTAQQDTLLGVMFQDRNKCLSHPTNGNEYFIDRNSEIFDYIIEFYRTGKILWPIEFEKSSKITFKQLEEELDYFQIPFNKSTTFCSLALESSIITFKRLIVAFEELIIHCCENFKNRISLYIKPGKINVDNKESSLSINTFKMNAYTILTKTEKHIGDHLVKTFGKLKLKWRCEHRKDLYKNDISHFKNKGRYLYICISFSIEKGLKF
;
A
#
# COMPACT_ATOMS: atom_id res chain seq x y z
N MET A 1 -34.79 -12.77 8.72
CA MET A 1 -34.01 -13.25 9.88
C MET A 1 -33.61 -12.03 10.70
N SER A 2 -33.77 -12.06 12.02
CA SER A 2 -33.43 -10.92 12.88
C SER A 2 -31.93 -10.61 12.77
N LYS A 3 -31.60 -9.33 12.55
CA LYS A 3 -30.22 -8.80 12.59
C LYS A 3 -29.76 -8.65 14.04
N GLU A 4 -29.84 -9.73 14.83
CA GLU A 4 -29.38 -9.72 16.23
C GLU A 4 -27.86 -9.55 16.24
N LYS A 5 -27.39 -8.42 16.75
CA LYS A 5 -25.98 -8.14 16.93
C LYS A 5 -25.47 -8.86 18.18
N ILE A 6 -24.31 -9.48 18.06
CA ILE A 6 -23.62 -10.16 19.16
C ILE A 6 -22.31 -9.43 19.43
N ILE A 7 -22.05 -9.18 20.71
CA ILE A 7 -20.77 -8.67 21.20
C ILE A 7 -20.06 -9.82 21.92
N LEU A 8 -18.89 -10.21 21.43
CA LEU A 8 -18.01 -11.19 22.03
C LEU A 8 -16.80 -10.50 22.64
N ASN A 9 -16.49 -10.77 23.90
CA ASN A 9 -15.26 -10.35 24.57
C ASN A 9 -14.36 -11.57 24.73
N ILE A 10 -13.27 -11.63 23.96
CA ILE A 10 -12.35 -12.77 23.91
C ILE A 10 -11.02 -12.35 24.52
N GLY A 11 -10.78 -12.76 25.78
CA GLY A 11 -9.55 -12.41 26.51
C GLY A 11 -9.31 -10.90 26.64
N GLY A 12 -10.38 -10.09 26.72
CA GLY A 12 -10.33 -8.63 26.78
C GLY A 12 -10.49 -7.92 25.43
N LYS A 13 -10.44 -8.64 24.30
CA LYS A 13 -10.64 -8.06 22.96
C LYS A 13 -12.09 -8.21 22.53
N LYS A 14 -12.74 -7.09 22.19
CA LYS A 14 -14.15 -7.05 21.78
C LYS A 14 -14.30 -7.25 20.28
N TYR A 15 -15.26 -8.09 19.90
CA TYR A 15 -15.67 -8.38 18.53
C TYR A 15 -17.18 -8.19 18.41
N GLU A 16 -17.61 -7.49 17.36
CA GLU A 16 -19.04 -7.38 17.03
C GLU A 16 -19.32 -8.10 15.71
N THR A 17 -20.41 -8.86 15.68
CA THR A 17 -20.83 -9.65 14.52
C THR A 17 -22.33 -9.94 14.59
N LEU A 18 -22.91 -10.50 13.53
CA LEU A 18 -24.30 -10.93 13.52
C LEU A 18 -24.44 -12.34 14.06
N ARG A 19 -25.59 -12.60 14.68
CA ARG A 19 -26.02 -13.95 15.04
C ARG A 19 -26.00 -14.92 13.87
N SER A 20 -26.45 -14.45 12.70
CA SER A 20 -26.45 -15.23 11.46
C SER A 20 -25.07 -15.76 11.09
N THR A 21 -24.02 -15.01 11.41
CA THR A 21 -22.63 -15.34 11.08
C THR A 21 -22.18 -16.60 11.81
N PHE A 22 -22.53 -16.75 13.08
CA PHE A 22 -22.27 -18.00 13.81
C PHE A 22 -23.23 -19.12 13.42
N THR A 23 -24.53 -18.83 13.28
CA THR A 23 -25.52 -19.87 12.96
C THR A 23 -25.36 -20.45 11.55
N SER A 24 -24.59 -19.79 10.67
CA SER A 24 -24.20 -20.33 9.36
C SER A 24 -23.40 -21.64 9.47
N GLN A 25 -22.71 -21.84 10.60
CA GLN A 25 -21.93 -23.05 10.91
C GLN A 25 -22.51 -23.74 12.15
N PRO A 26 -23.71 -24.35 12.08
CA PRO A 26 -24.47 -24.80 13.25
C PRO A 26 -23.81 -25.95 14.05
N LYS A 27 -22.75 -26.56 13.51
CA LYS A 27 -22.02 -27.67 14.15
C LYS A 27 -20.90 -27.20 15.09
N THR A 28 -20.49 -25.95 15.01
CA THR A 28 -19.41 -25.38 15.83
C THR A 28 -19.93 -24.93 17.20
N LEU A 29 -19.03 -24.60 18.14
CA LEU A 29 -19.41 -24.16 19.48
C LEU A 29 -20.30 -22.90 19.43
N LEU A 30 -19.84 -21.84 18.77
CA LEU A 30 -20.59 -20.59 18.67
C LEU A 30 -21.87 -20.78 17.84
N GLY A 31 -21.80 -21.58 16.77
CA GLY A 31 -22.98 -21.92 15.98
C GLY A 31 -24.05 -22.67 16.76
N LYS A 32 -23.66 -23.50 17.75
CA LYS A 32 -24.59 -24.13 18.71
C LYS A 32 -25.12 -23.12 19.72
N ILE A 33 -24.25 -22.35 20.39
CA ILE A 33 -24.63 -21.39 21.44
C ILE A 33 -25.69 -20.40 20.92
N PHE A 34 -25.52 -19.93 19.69
CA PHE A 34 -26.39 -18.92 19.10
C PHE A 34 -27.58 -19.47 18.28
N GLN A 35 -27.90 -20.77 18.37
CA GLN A 35 -29.17 -21.30 17.83
C GLN A 35 -30.36 -20.92 18.71
N ASP A 36 -31.55 -20.73 18.10
CA ASP A 36 -32.77 -20.26 18.81
C ASP A 36 -33.15 -21.16 19.99
N LYS A 37 -32.91 -22.46 19.85
CA LYS A 37 -33.23 -23.49 20.86
C LYS A 37 -32.34 -23.45 22.12
N ASN A 38 -31.24 -22.69 22.12
CA ASN A 38 -30.22 -22.74 23.18
C ASN A 38 -30.19 -21.49 24.08
N VAL A 39 -31.36 -20.93 24.40
CA VAL A 39 -31.50 -19.70 25.22
C VAL A 39 -30.79 -19.79 26.58
N TYR A 40 -30.75 -20.97 27.18
CA TYR A 40 -30.16 -21.25 28.49
C TYR A 40 -28.62 -21.29 28.52
N MET A 41 -27.92 -21.26 27.37
CA MET A 41 -26.46 -21.19 27.32
C MET A 41 -25.92 -19.75 27.28
N LYS A 42 -26.79 -18.73 27.33
CA LYS A 42 -26.43 -17.32 27.18
C LYS A 42 -26.08 -16.70 28.54
N TYR A 43 -24.84 -16.83 29.01
CA TYR A 43 -24.33 -16.04 30.13
C TYR A 43 -23.87 -14.67 29.63
N LEU A 44 -24.74 -13.67 29.73
CA LEU A 44 -24.42 -12.29 29.40
C LEU A 44 -23.68 -11.65 30.58
N ILE A 45 -22.47 -11.13 30.34
CA ILE A 45 -21.84 -10.17 31.24
C ILE A 45 -22.40 -8.80 30.89
N ASN A 46 -22.79 -8.00 31.90
CA ASN A 46 -23.34 -6.64 31.72
C ASN A 46 -24.54 -6.54 30.74
N GLY A 47 -25.30 -7.62 30.56
CA GLY A 47 -26.54 -7.65 29.80
C GLY A 47 -26.43 -7.72 28.27
N ASN A 48 -25.26 -7.49 27.67
CA ASN A 48 -25.11 -7.40 26.20
C ASN A 48 -23.84 -8.04 25.60
N GLU A 49 -22.94 -8.61 26.41
CA GLU A 49 -21.69 -9.21 25.92
C GLU A 49 -21.49 -10.65 26.41
N TYR A 50 -20.90 -11.49 25.55
CA TYR A 50 -20.50 -12.86 25.88
C TYR A 50 -18.99 -12.92 26.06
N PHE A 51 -18.54 -13.41 27.21
CA PHE A 51 -17.12 -13.47 27.52
C PHE A 51 -16.54 -14.88 27.35
N PHE A 52 -15.37 -14.95 26.74
CA PHE A 52 -14.56 -16.16 26.63
C PHE A 52 -13.12 -15.84 27.05
N ASP A 53 -12.60 -16.56 28.04
CA ASP A 53 -11.22 -16.43 28.48
C ASP A 53 -10.28 -17.18 27.52
N ARG A 54 -10.13 -16.66 26.31
CA ARG A 54 -9.40 -17.25 25.18
C ARG A 54 -8.51 -16.22 24.50
N ASN A 55 -7.70 -16.66 23.53
CA ASN A 55 -6.79 -15.79 22.81
C ASN A 55 -7.52 -14.85 21.83
N GLY A 56 -7.68 -13.59 22.23
CA GLY A 56 -8.34 -12.56 21.41
C GLY A 56 -7.67 -12.33 20.05
N GLU A 57 -6.35 -12.41 19.94
CA GLU A 57 -5.66 -12.23 18.65
C GLU A 57 -5.93 -13.39 17.68
N MET A 58 -5.96 -14.63 18.18
CA MET A 58 -6.30 -15.80 17.36
C MET A 58 -7.76 -15.83 16.97
N PHE A 59 -8.64 -15.29 17.81
CA PHE A 59 -10.06 -15.23 17.52
C PHE A 59 -10.40 -14.42 16.27
N TYR A 60 -9.54 -13.49 15.86
CA TYR A 60 -9.65 -12.84 14.55
C TYR A 60 -9.79 -13.89 13.42
N TYR A 61 -8.92 -14.89 13.37
CA TYR A 61 -8.94 -15.93 12.33
C TYR A 61 -10.16 -16.85 12.44
N ILE A 62 -10.62 -17.11 13.67
CA ILE A 62 -11.85 -17.84 13.95
C ILE A 62 -13.06 -17.08 13.39
N LEU A 63 -13.15 -15.78 13.65
CA LEU A 63 -14.25 -14.94 13.17
C LEU A 63 -14.24 -14.79 11.65
N GLU A 64 -13.06 -14.61 11.04
CA GLU A 64 -12.94 -14.54 9.58
C GLU A 64 -13.39 -15.85 8.90
N PHE A 65 -13.18 -17.01 9.52
CA PHE A 65 -13.76 -18.28 9.05
C PHE A 65 -15.30 -18.24 9.03
N TYR A 66 -15.96 -17.71 10.06
CA TYR A 66 -17.42 -17.58 10.04
C TYR A 66 -17.92 -16.59 8.99
N ARG A 67 -17.16 -15.53 8.71
CA ARG A 67 -17.54 -14.50 7.74
C ARG A 67 -17.33 -14.91 6.28
N THR A 68 -16.25 -15.62 6.01
CA THR A 68 -15.79 -15.92 4.64
C THR A 68 -15.92 -17.40 4.26
N GLY A 69 -16.04 -18.29 5.26
CA GLY A 69 -15.91 -19.74 5.08
C GLY A 69 -14.47 -20.22 4.89
N LYS A 70 -13.48 -19.32 4.79
CA LYS A 70 -12.08 -19.64 4.55
C LYS A 70 -11.28 -19.59 5.84
N LEU A 71 -10.44 -20.60 6.06
CA LEU A 71 -9.61 -20.67 7.25
C LEU A 71 -8.24 -20.04 7.00
N LEU A 72 -8.03 -18.86 7.58
CA LEU A 72 -6.77 -18.14 7.50
C LEU A 72 -5.83 -18.57 8.64
N CYS A 73 -4.53 -18.64 8.35
CA CYS A 73 -3.52 -19.04 9.32
C CYS A 73 -2.49 -17.93 9.59
N PRO A 74 -2.26 -17.56 10.86
CA PRO A 74 -1.17 -16.66 11.23
C PRO A 74 0.20 -17.29 10.99
N ASN A 75 1.17 -16.47 10.61
CA ASN A 75 2.54 -16.92 10.39
C ASN A 75 3.16 -17.48 11.66
N GLY A 76 3.61 -18.74 11.60
CA GLY A 76 4.34 -19.38 12.70
C GLY A 76 3.50 -19.78 13.91
N SER A 77 2.18 -19.54 13.90
CA SER A 77 1.29 -19.76 15.04
C SER A 77 0.23 -20.84 14.79
N TYR A 78 0.52 -21.83 13.93
CA TYR A 78 -0.40 -22.93 13.63
C TYR A 78 -0.93 -23.63 14.90
N LYS A 79 -0.06 -23.93 15.89
CA LYS A 79 -0.49 -24.62 17.11
C LYS A 79 -1.51 -23.81 17.92
N GLN A 80 -1.29 -22.51 18.07
CA GLN A 80 -2.22 -21.61 18.76
C GLN A 80 -3.55 -21.53 18.02
N LEU A 81 -3.53 -21.47 16.68
CA LEU A 81 -4.76 -21.53 15.89
C LEU A 81 -5.48 -22.89 16.02
N GLU A 82 -4.74 -24.00 15.99
CA GLU A 82 -5.28 -25.36 16.16
C GLU A 82 -5.96 -25.52 17.53
N GLU A 83 -5.35 -25.00 18.60
CA GLU A 83 -5.95 -24.98 19.94
C GLU A 83 -7.29 -24.21 19.97
N GLU A 84 -7.36 -23.04 19.33
CA GLU A 84 -8.60 -22.27 19.23
C GLU A 84 -9.64 -22.96 18.34
N LEU A 85 -9.26 -23.54 17.21
CA LEU A 85 -10.17 -24.29 16.33
C LEU A 85 -10.80 -25.47 17.07
N ASN A 86 -10.00 -26.19 17.86
CA ASN A 86 -10.49 -27.28 18.70
C ASN A 86 -11.44 -26.77 19.79
N TYR A 87 -11.09 -25.68 20.48
CA TYR A 87 -11.96 -25.08 21.51
C TYR A 87 -13.31 -24.63 20.93
N PHE A 88 -13.29 -23.90 19.81
CA PHE A 88 -14.51 -23.44 19.12
C PHE A 88 -15.20 -24.54 18.30
N GLN A 89 -14.70 -25.78 18.34
CA GLN A 89 -15.24 -26.95 17.65
C GLN A 89 -15.44 -26.71 16.14
N ILE A 90 -14.50 -26.02 15.51
CA ILE A 90 -14.52 -25.79 14.08
C ILE A 90 -13.89 -27.00 13.40
N PRO A 91 -14.64 -27.77 12.59
CA PRO A 91 -14.04 -28.85 11.84
C PRO A 91 -13.12 -28.25 10.77
N PHE A 92 -11.87 -28.71 10.73
CA PHE A 92 -10.91 -28.30 9.71
C PHE A 92 -10.13 -29.49 9.19
N ASN A 93 -9.84 -29.48 7.90
CA ASN A 93 -8.95 -30.46 7.30
C ASN A 93 -7.52 -29.91 7.32
N LYS A 94 -6.60 -30.62 7.98
CA LYS A 94 -5.19 -30.21 8.06
C LYS A 94 -4.54 -30.03 6.69
N SER A 95 -4.92 -30.85 5.70
CA SER A 95 -4.41 -30.75 4.33
C SER A 95 -4.92 -29.51 3.61
N GLU A 96 -6.19 -29.16 3.80
CA GLU A 96 -6.79 -27.96 3.20
C GLU A 96 -6.19 -26.69 3.82
N LEU A 97 -6.05 -26.67 5.15
CA LEU A 97 -5.37 -25.59 5.86
C LEU A 97 -3.91 -25.45 5.43
N ALA A 98 -3.18 -26.56 5.23
CA ALA A 98 -1.81 -26.53 4.72
C ALA A 98 -1.73 -25.94 3.31
N SER A 99 -2.69 -26.27 2.44
CA SER A 99 -2.81 -25.68 1.09
C SER A 99 -3.07 -24.17 1.15
N GLU A 100 -3.98 -23.74 2.02
CA GLU A 100 -4.30 -22.31 2.21
C GLU A 100 -3.11 -21.54 2.79
N VAL A 101 -2.36 -22.13 3.73
CA VAL A 101 -1.10 -21.56 4.24
C VAL A 101 -0.07 -21.39 3.12
N ALA A 102 0.09 -22.40 2.25
CA ALA A 102 1.01 -22.34 1.13
C ALA A 102 0.62 -21.23 0.15
N THR A 103 -0.66 -21.15 -0.22
CA THR A 103 -1.22 -20.10 -1.08
C THR A 103 -0.97 -18.71 -0.51
N ASN A 104 -1.32 -18.48 0.76
CA ASN A 104 -1.08 -17.19 1.42
C ASN A 104 0.41 -16.83 1.52
N THR A 105 1.29 -17.83 1.62
CA THR A 105 2.74 -17.63 1.62
C THR A 105 3.25 -17.14 0.26
N VAL A 106 2.73 -17.72 -0.83
CA VAL A 106 3.01 -17.28 -2.21
C VAL A 106 2.43 -15.88 -2.45
N ASP A 107 1.18 -15.64 -2.05
CA ASP A 107 0.49 -14.35 -2.22
C ASP A 107 1.24 -13.20 -1.53
N ARG A 108 1.84 -13.45 -0.35
CA ARG A 108 2.69 -12.47 0.33
C ARG A 108 3.99 -12.18 -0.41
N PHE A 109 4.61 -13.19 -1.01
CA PHE A 109 5.82 -12.99 -1.82
C PHE A 109 5.50 -12.21 -3.10
N ILE A 110 4.39 -12.53 -3.78
CA ILE A 110 3.88 -11.76 -4.91
C ILE A 110 3.61 -10.31 -4.51
N SER A 111 2.88 -10.09 -3.41
CA SER A 111 2.57 -8.74 -2.89
C SER A 111 3.85 -7.94 -2.60
N PHE A 112 4.91 -8.60 -2.13
CA PHE A 112 6.22 -7.96 -1.94
C PHE A 112 6.83 -7.50 -3.28
N LEU A 113 6.82 -8.35 -4.30
CA LEU A 113 7.34 -8.00 -5.63
C LEU A 113 6.52 -6.89 -6.28
N GLU A 114 5.20 -6.94 -6.19
CA GLU A 114 4.30 -5.89 -6.69
C GLU A 114 4.61 -4.53 -6.03
N LYS A 115 4.77 -4.48 -4.70
CA LYS A 115 5.17 -3.26 -3.98
C LYS A 115 6.56 -2.77 -4.41
N LEU A 116 7.49 -3.69 -4.62
CA LEU A 116 8.86 -3.36 -5.04
C LEU A 116 8.88 -2.71 -6.42
N ILE A 117 8.06 -3.19 -7.36
CA ILE A 117 7.92 -2.59 -8.70
C ILE A 117 7.40 -1.15 -8.58
N ILE A 118 6.34 -0.91 -7.80
CA ILE A 118 5.80 0.43 -7.56
C ILE A 118 6.88 1.37 -6.99
N ILE A 119 7.65 0.93 -6.01
CA ILE A 119 8.73 1.75 -5.40
C ILE A 119 9.83 2.06 -6.41
N TYR A 120 10.18 1.13 -7.28
CA TYR A 120 11.16 1.40 -8.34
C TYR A 120 10.61 2.41 -9.36
N CYS A 121 9.33 2.32 -9.73
CA CYS A 121 8.64 3.33 -10.55
C CYS A 121 8.71 4.72 -9.89
N GLU A 122 8.31 4.81 -8.61
CA GLU A 122 8.36 6.05 -7.81
C GLU A 122 9.74 6.71 -7.84
N ASN A 123 10.80 5.88 -7.86
CA ASN A 123 12.19 6.32 -7.86
C ASN A 123 12.82 6.40 -9.27
N PHE A 124 12.01 6.31 -10.32
CA PHE A 124 12.40 6.42 -11.73
C PHE A 124 13.42 5.35 -12.18
N LEU A 125 13.45 4.20 -11.50
CA LEU A 125 14.29 3.04 -11.80
C LEU A 125 13.54 1.98 -12.61
N GLU A 126 14.20 1.41 -13.61
CA GLU A 126 13.56 0.52 -14.62
C GLU A 126 14.02 -0.94 -14.53
N LYS A 127 14.91 -1.26 -13.58
CA LYS A 127 15.49 -2.60 -13.44
C LYS A 127 15.74 -2.97 -11.99
N ILE A 128 15.03 -4.00 -11.54
CA ILE A 128 15.22 -4.68 -10.26
C ILE A 128 16.09 -5.91 -10.50
N ILE A 129 17.08 -6.12 -9.64
CA ILE A 129 17.84 -7.38 -9.60
C ILE A 129 17.78 -7.86 -8.15
N LEU A 130 17.14 -9.01 -7.94
CA LEU A 130 17.09 -9.70 -6.66
C LEU A 130 17.93 -10.96 -6.76
N LYS A 131 18.79 -11.17 -5.76
CA LYS A 131 19.47 -12.44 -5.56
C LYS A 131 18.89 -13.11 -4.33
N VAL A 132 18.21 -14.23 -4.54
CA VAL A 132 17.50 -15.01 -3.52
C VAL A 132 18.28 -16.28 -3.26
N GLY A 133 18.96 -16.34 -2.12
CA GLY A 133 19.58 -17.56 -1.61
C GLY A 133 18.65 -18.31 -0.66
N GLU A 134 19.10 -19.45 -0.14
CA GLU A 134 18.31 -20.32 0.75
C GLU A 134 17.88 -19.65 2.06
N SER A 135 18.62 -18.65 2.52
CA SER A 135 18.41 -17.97 3.80
C SER A 135 18.59 -16.47 3.74
N ASN A 136 18.75 -15.89 2.54
CA ASN A 136 18.95 -14.46 2.37
C ASN A 136 18.36 -13.96 1.05
N ILE A 137 17.99 -12.67 1.04
CA ILE A 137 17.62 -11.98 -0.19
C ILE A 137 18.45 -10.71 -0.24
N SER A 138 19.07 -10.43 -1.38
CA SER A 138 19.76 -9.17 -1.62
C SER A 138 19.21 -8.48 -2.86
N ILE A 139 19.21 -7.15 -2.84
CA ILE A 139 18.73 -6.32 -3.93
C ILE A 139 19.82 -5.39 -4.45
N ASN A 140 19.87 -5.18 -5.76
CA ASN A 140 20.91 -4.35 -6.40
C ASN A 140 20.97 -2.92 -5.84
N ALA A 141 19.83 -2.32 -5.54
CA ALA A 141 19.79 -1.01 -4.91
C ALA A 141 19.82 -1.21 -3.38
N GLN A 142 21.02 -1.31 -2.79
CA GLN A 142 21.23 -1.57 -1.36
C GLN A 142 20.40 -0.68 -0.41
N ARG A 143 20.03 0.52 -0.84
CA ARG A 143 19.12 1.42 -0.11
C ARG A 143 17.74 0.84 0.19
N PHE A 144 17.31 -0.11 -0.64
CA PHE A 144 16.04 -0.82 -0.52
C PHE A 144 16.20 -2.15 0.23
N GLN A 145 17.43 -2.52 0.63
CA GLN A 145 17.67 -3.70 1.47
C GLN A 145 16.88 -3.66 2.79
N PRO A 146 16.69 -2.51 3.47
CA PRO A 146 15.81 -2.43 4.63
C PRO A 146 14.36 -2.86 4.36
N LEU A 147 13.86 -2.74 3.12
CA LEU A 147 12.51 -3.21 2.75
C LEU A 147 12.39 -4.73 2.80
N ILE A 148 13.51 -5.44 2.61
CA ILE A 148 13.59 -6.90 2.74
C ILE A 148 13.69 -7.28 4.21
N SER A 149 14.58 -6.64 4.98
CA SER A 149 14.91 -7.02 6.35
C SER A 149 13.93 -6.52 7.41
N ASN A 150 13.22 -5.40 7.17
CA ASN A 150 12.28 -4.82 8.13
C ASN A 150 10.87 -5.43 8.06
N ASN A 151 10.68 -6.51 7.27
CA ASN A 151 9.40 -7.17 7.16
C ASN A 151 9.13 -8.06 8.39
N ARG A 152 8.87 -7.42 9.55
CA ARG A 152 8.80 -8.06 10.89
C ARG A 152 7.79 -9.22 10.98
N ASN A 153 6.80 -9.27 10.10
CA ASN A 153 5.69 -10.23 10.15
C ASN A 153 5.80 -11.40 9.16
N PHE A 154 6.69 -11.29 8.17
CA PHE A 154 6.92 -12.34 7.18
C PHE A 154 8.39 -12.34 6.79
N SER A 155 9.12 -13.35 7.27
CA SER A 155 10.52 -13.57 6.90
C SER A 155 10.56 -14.10 5.46
N LEU A 156 10.51 -13.17 4.49
CA LEU A 156 10.63 -13.45 3.06
C LEU A 156 11.85 -14.34 2.77
N GLU A 157 12.96 -14.08 3.47
CA GLU A 157 14.23 -14.79 3.35
C GLU A 157 14.12 -16.29 3.64
N LYS A 158 13.17 -16.71 4.48
CA LYS A 158 12.95 -18.13 4.81
C LYS A 158 12.20 -18.89 3.72
N TYR A 159 11.38 -18.22 2.92
CA TYR A 159 10.43 -18.86 2.02
C TYR A 159 10.73 -18.64 0.54
N ALA A 160 11.30 -17.49 0.18
CA ALA A 160 11.43 -17.06 -1.22
C ALA A 160 12.13 -18.09 -2.11
N PHE A 161 13.25 -18.68 -1.64
CA PHE A 161 13.96 -19.72 -2.41
C PHE A 161 13.08 -20.93 -2.73
N ASN A 162 12.34 -21.42 -1.74
CA ASN A 162 11.47 -22.58 -1.89
C ASN A 162 10.24 -22.26 -2.75
N ILE A 163 9.69 -21.05 -2.63
CA ILE A 163 8.62 -20.56 -3.49
C ILE A 163 9.09 -20.56 -4.95
N LEU A 164 10.23 -19.95 -5.25
CA LEU A 164 10.78 -19.87 -6.62
C LEU A 164 11.07 -21.25 -7.19
N ASN A 165 11.62 -22.17 -6.40
CA ASN A 165 11.84 -23.56 -6.83
C ASN A 165 10.57 -24.27 -7.31
N LYS A 166 9.38 -23.84 -6.86
CA LYS A 166 8.11 -24.52 -7.15
C LYS A 166 7.23 -23.75 -8.12
N VAL A 167 7.18 -22.43 -8.03
CA VAL A 167 6.15 -21.62 -8.70
C VAL A 167 6.70 -20.34 -9.37
N GLU A 168 7.98 -20.28 -9.73
CA GLU A 168 8.55 -19.06 -10.35
C GLU A 168 7.83 -18.64 -11.64
N LYS A 169 7.43 -19.59 -12.50
CA LYS A 169 6.77 -19.29 -13.78
C LYS A 169 5.45 -18.59 -13.57
N GLN A 170 4.62 -19.13 -12.66
CA GLN A 170 3.32 -18.57 -12.32
C GLN A 170 3.46 -17.17 -11.72
N ILE A 171 4.51 -16.94 -10.91
CA ILE A 171 4.80 -15.60 -10.37
C ILE A 171 5.17 -14.63 -11.50
N GLY A 172 6.03 -15.05 -12.44
CA GLY A 172 6.41 -14.24 -13.59
C GLY A 172 5.20 -13.84 -14.45
N GLU A 173 4.37 -14.80 -14.82
CA GLU A 173 3.13 -14.58 -15.58
C GLU A 173 2.16 -13.64 -14.83
N HIS A 174 1.98 -13.86 -13.54
CA HIS A 174 1.14 -13.00 -12.69
C HIS A 174 1.62 -11.54 -12.69
N LEU A 175 2.92 -11.30 -12.52
CA LEU A 175 3.50 -9.95 -12.51
C LEU A 175 3.43 -9.27 -13.88
N ILE A 176 3.65 -10.02 -14.97
CA ILE A 176 3.50 -9.50 -16.34
C ILE A 176 2.06 -9.03 -16.58
N ASN A 177 1.07 -9.83 -16.16
CA ASN A 177 -0.34 -9.47 -16.29
C ASN A 177 -0.73 -8.29 -15.39
N THR A 178 -0.19 -8.24 -14.17
CA THR A 178 -0.45 -7.17 -13.18
C THR A 178 0.16 -5.83 -13.60
N PHE A 179 1.22 -5.81 -14.38
CA PHE A 179 1.86 -4.58 -14.87
C PHE A 179 1.91 -4.56 -16.40
N SER A 180 0.82 -4.99 -17.05
CA SER A 180 0.77 -5.19 -18.50
C SER A 180 1.03 -3.91 -19.29
N GLU A 181 0.72 -2.75 -18.71
CA GLU A 181 0.94 -1.44 -19.35
C GLU A 181 2.41 -0.95 -19.27
N LEU A 182 3.27 -1.62 -18.50
CA LEU A 182 4.68 -1.26 -18.31
C LEU A 182 5.67 -2.03 -19.20
N GLU A 183 5.17 -2.93 -20.05
CA GLU A 183 5.99 -3.89 -20.82
C GLU A 183 6.94 -4.66 -19.90
N LEU A 184 6.43 -5.12 -18.77
CA LEU A 184 7.22 -5.81 -17.75
C LEU A 184 7.81 -7.10 -18.33
N LYS A 185 9.10 -7.31 -18.04
CA LYS A 185 9.83 -8.55 -18.35
C LYS A 185 10.30 -9.18 -17.05
N TRP A 186 10.10 -10.49 -16.97
CA TRP A 186 10.52 -11.35 -15.88
C TRP A 186 11.54 -12.36 -16.39
N ASP A 187 12.74 -12.34 -15.81
CA ASP A 187 13.74 -13.38 -15.99
C ASP A 187 14.13 -13.94 -14.62
N CYS A 188 14.13 -15.26 -14.48
CA CYS A 188 14.52 -15.94 -13.25
C CYS A 188 15.58 -17.00 -13.58
N ILE A 189 16.82 -16.74 -13.20
CA ILE A 189 17.96 -17.61 -13.51
C ILE A 189 18.34 -18.38 -12.25
N ARG A 190 18.25 -19.70 -12.31
CA ARG A 190 18.72 -20.58 -11.23
C ARG A 190 20.22 -20.82 -11.37
N ASN A 191 20.98 -20.42 -10.36
CA ASN A 191 22.41 -20.67 -10.30
C ASN A 191 22.70 -21.84 -9.36
N ASN A 192 23.10 -22.96 -9.96
CA ASN A 192 23.42 -24.21 -9.26
C ASN A 192 24.90 -24.60 -9.34
N SER A 193 25.76 -23.73 -9.88
CA SER A 193 27.13 -24.12 -10.20
C SER A 193 27.94 -24.47 -8.94
N LEU A 194 27.78 -23.71 -7.86
CA LEU A 194 28.38 -23.98 -6.55
C LEU A 194 27.45 -23.44 -5.43
N PRO A 195 27.35 -24.12 -4.28
CA PRO A 195 26.60 -23.60 -3.13
C PRO A 195 27.25 -22.30 -2.58
N PRO A 196 26.45 -21.36 -2.03
CA PRO A 196 25.00 -21.47 -1.82
C PRO A 196 24.20 -21.28 -3.11
N TYR A 197 23.20 -22.15 -3.31
CA TYR A 197 22.29 -22.05 -4.44
C TYR A 197 21.51 -20.75 -4.38
N CYS A 198 21.24 -20.15 -5.54
CA CYS A 198 20.48 -18.92 -5.60
C CYS A 198 19.68 -18.79 -6.88
N PHE A 199 18.69 -17.92 -6.82
CA PHE A 199 17.99 -17.39 -7.97
C PHE A 199 18.41 -15.94 -8.18
N ASP A 200 18.80 -15.61 -9.41
CA ASP A 200 18.94 -14.24 -9.87
C ASP A 200 17.66 -13.87 -10.61
N ILE A 201 16.81 -13.09 -9.95
CA ILE A 201 15.58 -12.54 -10.53
C ILE A 201 15.91 -11.17 -11.12
N ILE A 202 15.55 -10.97 -12.37
CA ILE A 202 15.65 -9.70 -13.08
C ILE A 202 14.26 -9.30 -13.51
N ILE A 203 13.78 -8.16 -12.97
CA ILE A 203 12.53 -7.54 -13.39
C ILE A 203 12.89 -6.25 -14.10
N SER A 204 12.45 -6.08 -15.34
CA SER A 204 12.66 -4.84 -16.08
C SER A 204 11.37 -4.32 -16.70
N PHE A 205 11.23 -3.00 -16.78
CA PHE A 205 10.01 -2.34 -17.25
C PHE A 205 10.29 -0.92 -17.72
N SER A 206 9.34 -0.30 -18.43
CA SER A 206 9.50 1.02 -19.05
C SER A 206 8.77 2.11 -18.29
N ILE A 207 9.50 3.04 -17.68
CA ILE A 207 8.88 4.22 -17.04
C ILE A 207 8.35 5.20 -18.08
N LYS A 208 8.93 5.21 -19.30
CA LYS A 208 8.37 5.99 -20.40
C LYS A 208 6.91 5.60 -20.68
N LYS A 209 6.59 4.30 -20.63
CA LYS A 209 5.23 3.80 -20.82
C LYS A 209 4.29 4.22 -19.69
N LEU A 210 4.78 4.20 -18.44
CA LEU A 210 4.04 4.71 -17.28
C LEU A 210 3.53 6.15 -17.48
N PHE A 211 4.36 7.04 -18.02
CA PHE A 211 3.97 8.44 -18.29
C PHE A 211 3.16 8.64 -19.57
N GLN A 212 3.00 7.61 -20.40
CA GLN A 212 2.10 7.61 -21.55
C GLN A 212 0.68 7.17 -21.19
N LEU A 213 0.49 6.64 -19.98
CA LEU A 213 -0.82 6.27 -19.50
C LEU A 213 -1.69 7.51 -19.41
N LYS A 214 -2.85 7.47 -20.06
CA LYS A 214 -3.93 8.38 -19.71
C LYS A 214 -4.35 8.01 -18.29
N ASN A 215 -4.54 8.99 -17.41
CA ASN A 215 -5.05 8.69 -16.08
C ASN A 215 -6.44 8.05 -16.23
N THR A 216 -6.52 6.74 -16.10
CA THR A 216 -7.70 5.91 -16.37
C THR A 216 -8.54 5.68 -15.13
N GLN A 217 -8.03 6.01 -13.95
CA GLN A 217 -8.89 6.16 -12.78
C GLN A 217 -9.81 7.35 -13.04
N THR A 218 -11.07 7.04 -13.33
CA THR A 218 -12.13 8.03 -13.48
C THR A 218 -12.13 8.93 -12.26
N PHE A 219 -11.85 10.22 -12.45
CA PHE A 219 -12.05 11.20 -11.39
C PHE A 219 -13.53 11.28 -11.11
N ILE A 220 -13.98 10.59 -10.06
CA ILE A 220 -15.36 10.68 -9.63
C ILE A 220 -15.52 12.05 -9.02
N THR A 221 -16.41 12.85 -9.62
CA THR A 221 -16.74 14.17 -9.09
C THR A 221 -17.53 13.93 -7.82
N LEU A 222 -16.84 14.02 -6.69
CA LEU A 222 -17.51 14.00 -5.39
C LEU A 222 -18.41 15.24 -5.32
N PRO A 223 -19.68 15.10 -4.94
CA PRO A 223 -20.53 16.25 -4.72
C PRO A 223 -19.85 17.18 -3.69
N GLN A 224 -19.71 18.46 -4.03
CA GLN A 224 -19.40 19.49 -3.05
C GLN A 224 -20.54 19.48 -2.02
N PRO A 225 -20.25 19.58 -0.70
CA PRO A 225 -21.31 19.61 0.29
C PRO A 225 -22.25 20.79 -0.01
N LEU A 226 -23.49 20.50 -0.40
CA LEU A 226 -24.55 21.49 -0.35
C LEU A 226 -24.77 21.82 1.13
N ASP A 227 -24.90 23.11 1.45
CA ASP A 227 -25.19 23.68 2.77
C ASP A 227 -25.30 22.66 3.93
N ASN A 228 -24.29 22.68 4.80
CA ASN A 228 -24.01 21.75 5.91
C ASN A 228 -25.19 21.42 6.86
N ASN A 229 -26.36 22.06 6.73
CA ASN A 229 -27.50 21.86 7.62
C ASN A 229 -28.49 20.77 7.18
N LEU A 230 -28.31 20.14 6.01
CA LEU A 230 -29.24 19.11 5.49
C LEU A 230 -28.58 17.76 5.11
N GLU A 231 -27.27 17.60 5.28
CA GLU A 231 -26.58 16.39 4.85
C GLU A 231 -26.80 15.22 5.82
N GLU A 232 -27.36 14.11 5.31
CA GLU A 232 -27.62 12.91 6.12
C GLU A 232 -26.31 12.22 6.52
N LYS A 233 -25.95 12.31 7.80
CA LYS A 233 -24.81 11.60 8.40
C LYS A 233 -25.14 10.11 8.57
N ILE A 234 -24.28 9.26 8.05
CA ILE A 234 -24.37 7.80 8.11
C ILE A 234 -23.24 7.27 8.99
N ILE A 235 -23.58 6.34 9.89
CA ILE A 235 -22.60 5.59 10.68
C ILE A 235 -22.58 4.15 10.17
N LEU A 236 -21.45 3.71 9.60
CA LEU A 236 -21.22 2.32 9.23
C LEU A 236 -20.46 1.64 10.35
N ASN A 237 -21.12 0.74 11.08
CA ASN A 237 -20.47 -0.11 12.06
C ASN A 237 -20.00 -1.39 11.36
N VAL A 238 -18.72 -1.43 10.98
CA VAL A 238 -18.12 -2.57 10.27
C VAL A 238 -17.37 -3.43 11.27
N GLY A 239 -17.90 -4.62 11.56
CA GLY A 239 -17.26 -5.57 12.49
C GLY A 239 -16.95 -5.01 13.89
N GLY A 240 -17.66 -3.97 14.33
CA GLY A 240 -17.47 -3.28 15.62
C GLY A 240 -16.73 -1.95 15.52
N LYS A 241 -16.06 -1.64 14.40
CA LYS A 241 -15.43 -0.33 14.17
C LYS A 241 -16.42 0.60 13.46
N LYS A 242 -16.65 1.78 14.04
CA LYS A 242 -17.59 2.76 13.48
C LYS A 242 -16.89 3.72 12.53
N TYR A 243 -17.49 3.93 11.37
CA TYR A 243 -17.07 4.87 10.33
C TYR A 243 -18.18 5.87 10.12
N GLU A 244 -17.87 7.14 10.29
CA GLU A 244 -18.79 8.23 10.01
C GLU A 244 -18.51 8.78 8.62
N THR A 245 -19.57 8.97 7.85
CA THR A 245 -19.52 9.55 6.50
C THR A 245 -20.87 10.19 6.17
N PHE A 246 -20.96 10.81 5.00
CA PHE A 246 -22.20 11.35 4.49
C PHE A 246 -22.83 10.44 3.44
N ARG A 247 -24.16 10.48 3.36
CA ARG A 247 -24.91 9.73 2.35
C ARG A 247 -24.46 10.06 0.93
N SER A 248 -24.22 11.35 0.66
CA SER A 248 -23.75 11.87 -0.62
C SER A 248 -22.49 11.13 -1.12
N ILE A 249 -21.51 10.93 -0.23
CA ILE A 249 -20.25 10.22 -0.48
C ILE A 249 -20.49 8.77 -0.90
N LEU A 250 -21.42 8.07 -0.24
CA LEU A 250 -21.76 6.69 -0.59
C LEU A 250 -22.51 6.65 -1.93
N THR A 251 -23.52 7.51 -2.11
CA THR A 251 -24.37 7.55 -3.31
C THR A 251 -23.65 8.06 -4.57
N ALA A 252 -22.50 8.73 -4.42
CA ALA A 252 -21.67 9.12 -5.55
C ALA A 252 -21.15 7.90 -6.34
N GLN A 253 -21.06 6.73 -5.68
CA GLN A 253 -20.60 5.46 -6.24
C GLN A 253 -21.78 4.55 -6.60
N GLN A 254 -22.66 4.98 -7.50
CA GLN A 254 -23.99 4.38 -7.70
C GLN A 254 -23.99 2.88 -8.04
N ASP A 255 -22.92 2.37 -8.65
CA ASP A 255 -22.82 0.98 -9.10
C ASP A 255 -22.24 0.03 -8.03
N THR A 256 -21.92 0.54 -6.84
CA THR A 256 -21.35 -0.23 -5.74
C THR A 256 -22.41 -0.65 -4.72
N LEU A 257 -22.11 -1.66 -3.88
CA LEU A 257 -23.06 -2.15 -2.87
C LEU A 257 -23.57 -1.04 -1.96
N LEU A 258 -22.69 -0.22 -1.39
CA LEU A 258 -23.11 0.86 -0.50
C LEU A 258 -23.77 2.00 -1.28
N GLY A 259 -23.25 2.31 -2.48
CA GLY A 259 -23.86 3.34 -3.31
C GLY A 259 -25.29 3.02 -3.72
N VAL A 260 -25.59 1.75 -4.04
CA VAL A 260 -26.94 1.25 -4.26
C VAL A 260 -27.74 1.28 -2.95
N MET A 261 -27.20 0.71 -1.87
CA MET A 261 -27.88 0.60 -0.57
C MET A 261 -28.40 1.94 -0.08
N PHE A 262 -27.62 3.01 -0.24
CA PHE A 262 -27.93 4.33 0.26
C PHE A 262 -28.64 5.23 -0.76
N GLN A 263 -29.16 4.74 -1.90
CA GLN A 263 -30.03 5.53 -2.78
C GLN A 263 -31.41 5.80 -2.14
N ASP A 264 -32.07 6.91 -2.49
CA ASP A 264 -33.42 7.27 -1.99
C ASP A 264 -34.45 6.16 -2.22
N ARG A 265 -34.42 5.54 -3.39
CA ARG A 265 -35.29 4.40 -3.74
C ARG A 265 -35.15 3.19 -2.80
N ASN A 266 -34.02 3.07 -2.09
CA ASN A 266 -33.68 1.92 -1.24
C ASN A 266 -33.77 2.24 0.27
N LYS A 267 -34.20 3.45 0.65
CA LYS A 267 -34.27 3.86 2.06
C LYS A 267 -35.17 2.94 2.90
N CYS A 268 -36.29 2.47 2.34
CA CYS A 268 -37.22 1.54 2.99
C CYS A 268 -36.64 0.13 3.23
N LEU A 269 -35.58 -0.26 2.50
CA LEU A 269 -34.90 -1.55 2.66
C LEU A 269 -33.84 -1.52 3.76
N SER A 270 -33.55 -0.33 4.27
CA SER A 270 -32.50 -0.08 5.23
C SER A 270 -33.09 -0.01 6.63
N HIS A 271 -32.48 -0.73 7.58
CA HIS A 271 -32.93 -0.80 8.97
C HIS A 271 -31.80 -0.32 9.89
N PRO A 272 -31.59 1.00 10.00
CA PRO A 272 -30.57 1.54 10.87
C PRO A 272 -30.93 1.32 12.35
N THR A 273 -29.90 1.15 13.16
CA THR A 273 -29.98 1.33 14.61
C THR A 273 -29.90 2.83 14.91
N ASN A 274 -30.69 3.32 15.88
CA ASN A 274 -30.70 4.73 16.30
C ASN A 274 -30.94 5.74 15.15
N GLY A 275 -31.58 5.31 14.06
CA GLY A 275 -31.93 6.16 12.93
C GLY A 275 -30.81 6.41 11.90
N ASN A 276 -29.55 6.09 12.19
CA ASN A 276 -28.44 6.32 11.24
C ASN A 276 -27.25 5.33 11.30
N GLU A 277 -27.27 4.33 12.17
CA GLU A 277 -26.19 3.34 12.30
C GLU A 277 -26.51 2.03 11.56
N TYR A 278 -25.65 1.65 10.62
CA TYR A 278 -25.79 0.45 9.78
C TYR A 278 -24.67 -0.53 10.09
N PHE A 279 -25.05 -1.73 10.54
CA PHE A 279 -24.08 -2.79 10.82
C PHE A 279 -23.72 -3.57 9.56
N ILE A 280 -22.42 -3.73 9.32
CA ILE A 280 -21.83 -4.49 8.22
C ILE A 280 -20.91 -5.54 8.84
N ASP A 281 -21.23 -6.81 8.67
CA ASP A 281 -20.48 -7.89 9.29
C ASP A 281 -19.26 -8.31 8.46
N ARG A 282 -18.34 -7.37 8.26
CA ARG A 282 -17.12 -7.53 7.48
C ARG A 282 -15.89 -7.12 8.27
N ASN A 283 -14.73 -7.31 7.66
CA ASN A 283 -13.43 -7.00 8.25
C ASN A 283 -13.17 -5.49 8.27
N SER A 284 -13.15 -4.90 9.46
CA SER A 284 -12.91 -3.46 9.62
C SER A 284 -11.52 -3.01 9.19
N GLU A 285 -10.49 -3.85 9.34
CA GLU A 285 -9.12 -3.46 8.98
C GLU A 285 -8.98 -3.31 7.45
N ILE A 286 -9.67 -4.16 6.67
CA ILE A 286 -9.72 -4.04 5.20
C ILE A 286 -10.66 -2.91 4.78
N PHE A 287 -11.75 -2.70 5.54
CA PHE A 287 -12.72 -1.66 5.24
C PHE A 287 -12.14 -0.24 5.27
N ASP A 288 -11.00 -0.02 5.94
CA ASP A 288 -10.26 1.25 5.87
C ASP A 288 -9.92 1.64 4.42
N TYR A 289 -9.64 0.67 3.54
CA TYR A 289 -9.38 0.90 2.11
C TYR A 289 -10.66 1.07 1.31
N ILE A 290 -11.70 0.31 1.67
CA ILE A 290 -13.02 0.37 1.03
C ILE A 290 -13.64 1.77 1.22
N ILE A 291 -13.66 2.30 2.44
CA ILE A 291 -14.25 3.62 2.70
C ILE A 291 -13.46 4.75 2.03
N GLU A 292 -12.15 4.58 1.87
CA GLU A 292 -11.31 5.56 1.20
C GLU A 292 -11.58 5.60 -0.31
N PHE A 293 -11.95 4.47 -0.92
CA PHE A 293 -12.48 4.47 -2.29
C PHE A 293 -13.75 5.34 -2.41
N TYR A 294 -14.71 5.23 -1.50
CA TYR A 294 -15.90 6.10 -1.55
C TYR A 294 -15.55 7.58 -1.39
N ARG A 295 -14.55 7.90 -0.56
CA ARG A 295 -14.10 9.28 -0.31
C ARG A 295 -13.28 9.90 -1.43
N THR A 296 -12.58 9.10 -2.22
CA THR A 296 -11.59 9.60 -3.20
C THR A 296 -11.87 9.17 -4.64
N GLY A 297 -12.71 8.16 -4.82
CA GLY A 297 -12.89 7.42 -6.07
C GLY A 297 -11.71 6.50 -6.42
N LYS A 298 -10.72 6.34 -5.53
CA LYS A 298 -9.48 5.60 -5.81
C LYS A 298 -9.29 4.42 -4.89
N ILE A 299 -8.86 3.31 -5.48
CA ILE A 299 -8.46 2.11 -4.73
C ILE A 299 -7.03 2.32 -4.25
N LEU A 300 -6.87 2.47 -2.93
CA LEU A 300 -5.57 2.58 -2.30
C LEU A 300 -5.07 1.20 -1.87
N TRP A 301 -3.77 0.97 -2.02
CA TRP A 301 -3.05 -0.18 -1.47
C TRP A 301 -1.86 0.33 -0.65
N PRO A 302 -1.61 -0.16 0.58
CA PRO A 302 -0.51 0.30 1.40
C PRO A 302 0.83 -0.08 0.76
N ILE A 303 1.49 0.91 0.18
CA ILE A 303 2.85 0.82 -0.36
C ILE A 303 3.88 0.86 0.79
N GLU A 304 3.52 1.46 1.93
CA GLU A 304 4.39 1.56 3.10
C GLU A 304 4.56 0.19 3.79
N PHE A 305 5.81 -0.25 3.95
CA PHE A 305 6.16 -1.49 4.66
C PHE A 305 6.04 -1.39 6.19
N GLU A 306 5.91 -0.18 6.73
CA GLU A 306 5.98 0.08 8.17
C GLU A 306 4.66 -0.19 8.89
N LYS A 307 3.52 0.06 8.23
CA LYS A 307 2.21 -0.39 8.73
C LYS A 307 2.00 -1.84 8.33
N SER A 308 2.53 -2.72 9.18
CA SER A 308 2.15 -4.11 9.38
C SER A 308 0.69 -4.42 8.96
N SER A 309 0.43 -4.63 7.67
CA SER A 309 -0.87 -5.14 7.27
C SER A 309 -0.80 -6.66 7.38
N LYS A 310 -1.56 -7.23 8.33
CA LYS A 310 -1.91 -8.67 8.33
C LYS A 310 -2.59 -9.08 7.00
N ILE A 311 -3.07 -8.08 6.26
CA ILE A 311 -3.87 -8.14 5.05
C ILE A 311 -3.00 -8.26 3.79
N THR A 312 -3.30 -9.23 2.94
CA THR A 312 -2.76 -9.39 1.58
C THR A 312 -3.62 -8.66 0.55
N PHE A 313 -3.08 -8.39 -0.64
CA PHE A 313 -3.86 -7.73 -1.70
C PHE A 313 -5.10 -8.55 -2.08
N LYS A 314 -4.95 -9.88 -2.11
CA LYS A 314 -6.05 -10.81 -2.38
C LYS A 314 -7.20 -10.68 -1.37
N GLN A 315 -6.89 -10.46 -0.09
CA GLN A 315 -7.94 -10.20 0.91
C GLN A 315 -8.66 -8.87 0.66
N LEU A 316 -7.95 -7.84 0.17
CA LEU A 316 -8.60 -6.61 -0.26
C LEU A 316 -9.47 -6.83 -1.52
N GLU A 317 -8.98 -7.59 -2.49
CA GLU A 317 -9.72 -7.96 -3.70
C GLU A 317 -11.05 -8.67 -3.37
N GLU A 318 -11.05 -9.60 -2.42
CA GLU A 318 -12.27 -10.26 -1.94
C GLU A 318 -13.28 -9.28 -1.30
N GLU A 319 -12.81 -8.25 -0.61
CA GLU A 319 -13.71 -7.20 -0.09
C GLU A 319 -14.18 -6.25 -1.19
N LEU A 320 -13.33 -5.91 -2.17
CA LEU A 320 -13.75 -5.12 -3.34
C LEU A 320 -14.89 -5.85 -4.09
N ASP A 321 -14.77 -7.16 -4.26
CA ASP A 321 -15.83 -8.00 -4.84
C ASP A 321 -17.11 -7.98 -3.99
N TYR A 322 -16.98 -8.15 -2.67
CA TYR A 322 -18.13 -8.10 -1.75
C TYR A 322 -18.89 -6.76 -1.83
N PHE A 323 -18.15 -5.65 -1.82
CA PHE A 323 -18.70 -4.30 -1.92
C PHE A 323 -19.04 -3.89 -3.36
N GLN A 324 -18.86 -4.80 -4.33
CA GLN A 324 -19.13 -4.58 -5.75
C GLN A 324 -18.43 -3.33 -6.29
N ILE A 325 -17.19 -3.09 -5.84
CA ILE A 325 -16.37 -1.99 -6.32
C ILE A 325 -15.68 -2.44 -7.61
N PRO A 326 -15.94 -1.79 -8.76
CA PRO A 326 -15.29 -2.14 -10.02
C PRO A 326 -13.77 -2.03 -9.89
N PHE A 327 -13.08 -3.12 -10.17
CA PHE A 327 -11.63 -3.19 -10.01
C PHE A 327 -10.99 -3.91 -11.18
N ASN A 328 -9.95 -3.28 -11.75
CA ASN A 328 -9.01 -3.93 -12.65
C ASN A 328 -7.62 -3.86 -12.04
N LYS A 329 -7.03 -5.02 -11.76
CA LYS A 329 -5.73 -5.11 -11.10
C LYS A 329 -4.62 -4.40 -11.86
N SER A 330 -4.51 -4.63 -13.17
CA SER A 330 -3.45 -4.00 -13.97
C SER A 330 -3.54 -2.47 -13.96
N THR A 331 -4.72 -1.95 -14.30
CA THR A 331 -4.95 -0.50 -14.32
C THR A 331 -4.73 0.13 -12.94
N THR A 332 -5.12 -0.56 -11.86
CA THR A 332 -4.93 -0.05 -10.50
C THR A 332 -3.46 0.00 -10.11
N PHE A 333 -2.68 -1.07 -10.36
CA PHE A 333 -1.26 -1.08 -10.03
C PHE A 333 -0.45 -0.10 -10.87
N CYS A 334 -0.75 0.02 -12.17
CA CYS A 334 -0.12 0.98 -13.07
C CYS A 334 -0.46 2.44 -12.70
N SER A 335 -1.71 2.73 -12.33
CA SER A 335 -2.09 4.07 -11.84
C SER A 335 -1.46 4.39 -10.49
N LEU A 336 -1.41 3.45 -9.54
CA LEU A 336 -0.69 3.64 -8.26
C LEU A 336 0.80 3.95 -8.48
N ALA A 337 1.46 3.24 -9.40
CA ALA A 337 2.85 3.50 -9.78
C ALA A 337 3.01 4.91 -10.39
N LEU A 338 2.09 5.33 -11.26
CA LEU A 338 2.12 6.65 -11.90
C LEU A 338 1.92 7.76 -10.86
N GLU A 339 0.91 7.64 -10.00
CA GLU A 339 0.59 8.62 -8.97
C GLU A 339 1.74 8.79 -7.98
N SER A 340 2.32 7.67 -7.52
CA SER A 340 3.48 7.69 -6.64
C SER A 340 4.67 8.41 -7.29
N SER A 341 4.92 8.14 -8.58
CA SER A 341 5.97 8.81 -9.35
C SER A 341 5.72 10.31 -9.52
N ILE A 342 4.47 10.72 -9.79
CA ILE A 342 4.06 12.13 -9.90
C ILE A 342 4.23 12.85 -8.56
N ILE A 343 3.82 12.22 -7.45
CA ILE A 343 3.97 12.80 -6.11
C ILE A 343 5.45 13.03 -5.79
N THR A 344 6.30 12.02 -6.01
CA THR A 344 7.74 12.14 -5.77
C THR A 344 8.39 13.20 -6.67
N PHE A 345 7.98 13.30 -7.94
CA PHE A 345 8.42 14.36 -8.84
C PHE A 345 7.99 15.76 -8.36
N LYS A 346 6.74 15.94 -7.93
CA LYS A 346 6.23 17.21 -7.38
C LYS A 346 6.97 17.61 -6.11
N ARG A 347 7.21 16.67 -5.19
CA ARG A 347 7.96 16.93 -3.96
C ARG A 347 9.41 17.35 -4.26
N LEU A 348 10.03 16.81 -5.32
CA LEU A 348 11.36 17.25 -5.75
C LEU A 348 11.34 18.70 -6.27
N ILE A 349 10.31 19.10 -7.03
CA ILE A 349 10.13 20.49 -7.47
C ILE A 349 10.03 21.42 -6.25
N VAL A 350 9.17 21.09 -5.28
CA VAL A 350 9.01 21.87 -4.04
C VAL A 350 10.35 22.01 -3.31
N ALA A 351 11.14 20.94 -3.22
CA ALA A 351 12.47 21.01 -2.60
C ALA A 351 13.43 21.98 -3.33
N PHE A 352 13.32 22.12 -4.66
CA PHE A 352 14.08 23.16 -5.39
C PHE A 352 13.51 24.57 -5.16
N GLU A 353 12.20 24.73 -5.06
CA GLU A 353 11.55 26.01 -4.75
C GLU A 353 11.96 26.51 -3.37
N GLU A 354 11.92 25.65 -2.35
CA GLU A 354 12.39 25.93 -1.00
C GLU A 354 13.88 26.32 -0.98
N LEU A 355 14.71 25.63 -1.76
CA LEU A 355 16.14 25.93 -1.87
C LEU A 355 16.38 27.33 -2.45
N ILE A 356 15.58 27.76 -3.43
CA ILE A 356 15.66 29.10 -4.02
C ILE A 356 15.18 30.16 -3.03
N ILE A 357 14.04 29.93 -2.37
CA ILE A 357 13.49 30.85 -1.36
C ILE A 357 14.49 31.08 -0.23
N HIS A 358 15.06 30.00 0.31
CA HIS A 358 16.07 30.09 1.36
C HIS A 358 17.34 30.84 0.89
N CYS A 359 17.75 30.71 -0.38
CA CYS A 359 18.85 31.51 -0.90
C CYS A 359 18.49 32.99 -1.02
N CYS A 360 17.24 33.32 -1.35
CA CYS A 360 16.76 34.70 -1.36
C CYS A 360 16.75 35.32 0.05
N GLU A 361 16.30 34.58 1.08
CA GLU A 361 16.33 35.01 2.48
C GLU A 361 17.75 35.40 2.94
N ASN A 362 18.76 34.70 2.40
CA ASN A 362 20.17 34.92 2.71
C ASN A 362 20.89 35.82 1.70
N PHE A 363 20.16 36.53 0.82
CA PHE A 363 20.72 37.42 -0.20
C PHE A 363 21.75 36.76 -1.13
N LYS A 364 21.57 35.46 -1.45
CA LYS A 364 22.43 34.69 -2.36
C LYS A 364 21.77 34.54 -3.72
N ASN A 365 22.43 35.06 -4.76
CA ASN A 365 21.95 35.07 -6.15
C ASN A 365 22.29 33.80 -6.96
N ARG A 366 22.95 32.80 -6.35
CA ARG A 366 23.44 31.61 -7.05
C ARG A 366 23.44 30.36 -6.18
N ILE A 367 23.04 29.24 -6.77
CA ILE A 367 23.06 27.90 -6.18
C ILE A 367 23.81 26.98 -7.15
N SER A 368 24.78 26.23 -6.62
CA SER A 368 25.40 25.12 -7.33
C SER A 368 25.07 23.82 -6.61
N LEU A 369 24.65 22.80 -7.37
CA LEU A 369 24.46 21.45 -6.88
C LEU A 369 25.33 20.47 -7.67
N TYR A 370 25.96 19.55 -6.94
CA TYR A 370 26.66 18.40 -7.49
C TYR A 370 25.92 17.14 -7.05
N ILE A 371 25.28 16.47 -8.00
CA ILE A 371 24.39 15.34 -7.74
C ILE A 371 24.97 14.10 -8.38
N LYS A 372 25.15 13.05 -7.58
CA LYS A 372 25.53 11.71 -8.02
C LYS A 372 24.66 10.67 -7.31
N PRO A 373 24.62 9.40 -7.76
CA PRO A 373 23.85 8.37 -7.08
C PRO A 373 24.16 8.33 -5.56
N GLY A 374 23.12 8.54 -4.73
CA GLY A 374 23.22 8.49 -3.27
C GLY A 374 23.78 9.74 -2.58
N LYS A 375 24.16 10.79 -3.32
CA LYS A 375 24.78 12.00 -2.73
C LYS A 375 24.41 13.26 -3.49
N ILE A 376 23.99 14.28 -2.75
CA ILE A 376 23.79 15.66 -3.22
C ILE A 376 24.72 16.54 -2.40
N ASN A 377 25.55 17.33 -3.07
CA ASN A 377 26.30 18.41 -2.44
C ASN A 377 25.74 19.73 -2.94
N VAL A 378 25.45 20.64 -2.01
CA VAL A 378 25.06 22.02 -2.32
C VAL A 378 26.18 22.91 -1.78
N ASP A 379 26.62 23.89 -2.56
CA ASP A 379 27.69 24.82 -2.15
C ASP A 379 27.33 25.61 -0.87
N ASN A 380 26.03 25.67 -0.54
CA ASN A 380 25.48 26.32 0.63
C ASN A 380 24.92 25.26 1.60
N LYS A 381 25.70 24.87 2.63
CA LYS A 381 25.36 23.72 3.48
C LYS A 381 24.07 23.91 4.29
N GLU A 382 23.76 25.14 4.71
CA GLU A 382 22.62 25.49 5.57
C GLU A 382 21.25 25.28 4.88
N SER A 383 21.21 25.28 3.55
CA SER A 383 19.96 25.23 2.76
C SER A 383 19.58 23.83 2.25
N SER A 384 20.33 22.79 2.64
CA SER A 384 20.29 21.48 1.97
C SER A 384 19.32 20.46 2.54
N LEU A 385 18.58 20.76 3.61
CA LEU A 385 17.77 19.79 4.35
C LEU A 385 16.68 19.12 3.50
N SER A 386 15.86 19.87 2.75
CA SER A 386 14.76 19.29 1.97
C SER A 386 15.24 18.57 0.72
N ILE A 387 16.16 19.14 -0.04
CA ILE A 387 16.72 18.49 -1.24
C ILE A 387 17.50 17.20 -0.88
N ASN A 388 18.12 17.15 0.29
CA ASN A 388 18.84 15.95 0.77
C ASN A 388 17.90 14.76 1.05
N THR A 389 16.60 14.97 1.23
CA THR A 389 15.62 13.86 1.30
C THR A 389 15.61 13.05 0.00
N PHE A 390 15.99 13.65 -1.13
CA PHE A 390 16.10 13.03 -2.45
C PHE A 390 17.51 12.53 -2.78
N LYS A 391 18.46 12.51 -1.83
CA LYS A 391 19.86 12.10 -2.10
C LYS A 391 19.97 10.76 -2.83
N MET A 392 19.00 9.87 -2.62
CA MET A 392 18.98 8.56 -3.23
C MET A 392 18.51 8.58 -4.69
N ASN A 393 17.45 9.33 -5.02
CA ASN A 393 16.76 9.24 -6.31
C ASN A 393 16.88 10.49 -7.19
N ALA A 394 17.30 11.64 -6.66
CA ALA A 394 17.45 12.89 -7.41
C ALA A 394 18.27 12.72 -8.68
N TYR A 395 19.41 12.02 -8.63
CA TYR A 395 20.24 11.78 -9.81
C TYR A 395 19.42 11.11 -10.94
N THR A 396 18.74 10.00 -10.63
CA THR A 396 17.94 9.26 -11.62
C THR A 396 16.80 10.10 -12.18
N ILE A 397 16.05 10.78 -11.30
CA ILE A 397 14.92 11.63 -11.69
C ILE A 397 15.42 12.75 -12.61
N LEU A 398 16.40 13.53 -12.16
CA LEU A 398 16.94 14.67 -12.88
C LEU A 398 17.58 14.27 -14.23
N THR A 399 18.26 13.13 -14.31
CA THR A 399 18.79 12.67 -15.62
C THR A 399 17.71 12.47 -16.68
N LYS A 400 16.45 12.25 -16.27
CA LYS A 400 15.30 12.08 -17.17
C LYS A 400 14.44 13.34 -17.29
N THR A 401 14.43 14.21 -16.27
CA THR A 401 13.43 15.28 -16.13
C THR A 401 13.99 16.68 -15.87
N GLU A 402 15.31 16.90 -15.90
CA GLU A 402 15.92 18.19 -15.52
C GLU A 402 15.33 19.37 -16.30
N LYS A 403 15.08 19.20 -17.61
CA LYS A 403 14.52 20.26 -18.45
C LYS A 403 13.14 20.71 -17.98
N HIS A 404 12.25 19.76 -17.65
CA HIS A 404 10.91 20.07 -17.15
C HIS A 404 10.95 20.82 -15.82
N ILE A 405 11.85 20.42 -14.92
CA ILE A 405 12.04 21.10 -13.63
C ILE A 405 12.59 22.51 -13.87
N GLY A 406 13.61 22.65 -14.72
CA GLY A 406 14.21 23.94 -15.07
C GLY A 406 13.19 24.91 -15.67
N ASP A 407 12.41 24.46 -16.65
CA ASP A 407 11.38 25.27 -17.31
C ASP A 407 10.30 25.74 -16.31
N HIS A 408 9.86 24.85 -15.41
CA HIS A 408 8.92 25.19 -14.33
C HIS A 408 9.50 26.28 -13.41
N LEU A 409 10.72 26.09 -12.90
CA LEU A 409 11.34 27.02 -11.97
C LEU A 409 11.61 28.39 -12.61
N VAL A 410 12.04 28.43 -13.88
CA VAL A 410 12.24 29.68 -14.63
C VAL A 410 10.92 30.46 -14.76
N LYS A 411 9.81 29.76 -15.02
CA LYS A 411 8.48 30.36 -15.08
C LYS A 411 8.02 30.86 -13.70
N THR A 412 8.13 30.03 -12.67
CA THR A 412 7.67 30.32 -11.30
C THR A 412 8.42 31.53 -10.70
N PHE A 413 9.74 31.61 -10.89
CA PHE A 413 10.58 32.70 -10.37
C PHE A 413 10.91 33.76 -11.44
N GLY A 414 10.02 33.99 -12.41
CA GLY A 414 10.27 34.89 -13.53
C GLY A 414 10.64 36.33 -13.14
N LYS A 415 10.10 36.84 -12.01
CA LYS A 415 10.44 38.18 -11.47
C LYS A 415 11.92 38.32 -11.11
N LEU A 416 12.56 37.23 -10.69
CA LEU A 416 13.98 37.20 -10.33
C LEU A 416 14.89 36.99 -11.55
N LYS A 417 14.33 36.86 -12.76
CA LYS A 417 15.04 36.49 -14.00
C LYS A 417 15.90 35.22 -13.81
N LEU A 418 15.31 34.19 -13.20
CA LEU A 418 15.97 32.93 -12.91
C LEU A 418 16.49 32.27 -14.19
N LYS A 419 17.68 31.70 -14.10
CA LYS A 419 18.32 30.87 -15.13
C LYS A 419 18.69 29.52 -14.54
N TRP A 420 18.27 28.47 -15.24
CA TRP A 420 18.61 27.08 -14.95
C TRP A 420 19.65 26.56 -15.93
N ARG A 421 20.68 25.88 -15.44
CA ARG A 421 21.65 25.15 -16.26
C ARG A 421 21.95 23.80 -15.61
N CYS A 422 21.78 22.72 -16.36
CA CYS A 422 22.20 21.37 -15.97
C CYS A 422 23.27 20.86 -16.94
N GLU A 423 24.34 20.29 -16.41
CA GLU A 423 25.42 19.70 -17.19
C GLU A 423 25.67 18.25 -16.75
N HIS A 424 25.60 17.33 -17.72
CA HIS A 424 25.98 15.94 -17.51
C HIS A 424 27.49 15.80 -17.63
N ARG A 425 28.18 15.65 -16.50
CA ARG A 425 29.64 15.56 -16.46
C ARG A 425 30.09 14.14 -16.17
N LYS A 426 31.26 13.80 -16.70
CA LYS A 426 32.04 12.62 -16.35
C LYS A 426 33.27 13.11 -15.58
N ASP A 427 33.63 12.48 -14.47
CA ASP A 427 34.89 12.80 -13.80
C ASP A 427 36.06 12.61 -14.77
N LEU A 428 36.69 13.73 -15.15
CA LEU A 428 37.92 13.77 -15.95
C LEU A 428 39.08 14.10 -15.00
N TYR A 429 39.51 13.15 -14.17
CA TYR A 429 40.81 13.23 -13.50
C TYR A 429 41.63 11.98 -13.81
N LYS A 430 42.64 12.17 -14.68
CA LYS A 430 43.93 11.49 -14.63
C LYS A 430 44.79 12.31 -13.66
N ASN A 431 45.43 11.64 -12.69
CA ASN A 431 46.42 12.15 -11.72
C ASN A 431 45.79 13.09 -10.65
N ASP A 432 45.92 12.93 -9.32
CA ASP A 432 46.94 12.29 -8.49
C ASP A 432 46.31 11.76 -7.17
N ILE A 433 46.89 10.65 -6.68
CA ILE A 433 47.00 10.18 -5.28
C ILE A 433 45.70 9.86 -4.48
N SER A 434 45.46 8.54 -4.39
CA SER A 434 44.82 7.74 -3.32
C SER A 434 43.44 8.12 -2.73
N HIS A 435 42.56 7.11 -2.76
CA HIS A 435 41.22 7.02 -2.18
C HIS A 435 40.12 7.81 -2.89
N PHE A 436 39.59 7.28 -3.99
CA PHE A 436 38.14 7.08 -4.21
C PHE A 436 37.95 6.33 -5.55
N LYS A 437 37.81 5.01 -5.49
CA LYS A 437 37.32 4.20 -6.62
C LYS A 437 35.82 4.46 -6.78
N ASN A 438 35.45 5.47 -7.55
CA ASN A 438 34.17 5.52 -8.26
C ASN A 438 34.28 6.55 -9.38
N LYS A 439 34.60 6.07 -10.60
CA LYS A 439 34.45 6.87 -11.83
C LYS A 439 32.96 7.19 -12.01
N GLY A 440 32.51 8.33 -11.50
CA GLY A 440 31.09 8.65 -11.37
C GLY A 440 30.64 9.62 -12.45
N ARG A 441 29.56 9.30 -13.16
CA ARG A 441 28.78 10.35 -13.84
C ARG A 441 28.09 11.18 -12.77
N TYR A 442 28.09 12.50 -12.92
CA TYR A 442 27.38 13.40 -12.01
C TYR A 442 26.65 14.49 -12.81
N LEU A 443 25.62 15.05 -12.19
CA LEU A 443 24.94 16.25 -12.67
C LEU A 443 25.51 17.45 -11.93
N TYR A 444 25.91 18.47 -12.69
CA TYR A 444 26.16 19.81 -12.15
C TYR A 444 24.97 20.69 -12.51
N ILE A 445 24.27 21.18 -11.49
CA ILE A 445 23.14 22.10 -11.67
C ILE A 445 23.54 23.46 -11.12
N CYS A 446 23.39 24.50 -11.93
CA CYS A 446 23.61 25.89 -11.55
C CYS A 446 22.30 26.65 -11.73
N ILE A 447 21.82 27.24 -10.63
CA ILE A 447 20.66 28.11 -10.59
C ILE A 447 21.16 29.51 -10.28
N SER A 448 20.83 30.49 -11.12
CA SER A 448 21.23 31.88 -10.91
C SER A 448 20.05 32.82 -11.12
N PHE A 449 19.97 33.88 -10.32
CA PHE A 449 18.86 34.84 -10.33
C PHE A 449 19.32 36.19 -9.76
N SER A 450 18.48 37.22 -9.80
CA SER A 450 18.78 38.58 -9.31
C SER A 450 17.67 39.03 -8.36
N ILE A 451 17.98 39.04 -7.06
CA ILE A 451 17.07 39.45 -5.99
C ILE A 451 16.67 40.91 -6.14
N GLU A 452 17.60 41.75 -6.60
CA GLU A 452 17.41 43.20 -6.75
C GLU A 452 16.26 43.54 -7.71
N LYS A 453 16.00 42.67 -8.70
CA LYS A 453 14.90 42.83 -9.65
C LYS A 453 13.53 42.49 -9.06
N GLY A 454 13.50 41.80 -7.92
CA GLY A 454 12.29 41.46 -7.19
C GLY A 454 11.88 42.51 -6.15
N LEU A 455 12.82 43.37 -5.74
CA LEU A 455 12.56 44.41 -4.74
C LEU A 455 11.77 45.55 -5.37
N LYS A 456 10.69 45.98 -4.70
CA LYS A 456 9.98 47.23 -4.98
C LYS A 456 10.21 48.13 -3.77
N PHE A 457 10.89 49.25 -3.97
CA PHE A 457 11.03 50.30 -2.98
C PHE A 457 9.92 51.33 -3.15
#